data_AF-E3LX47-F1
#
_entry.id   AF-E3LX47-F1
#
_cell.length_a   1.000
_cell.length_b   1.000
_cell.length_c   1.000
_cell.angle_alpha   90.00
_cell.angle_beta   90.00
_cell.angle_gamma   90.00
#
_symmetry.space_group_name_H-M   'P 1'
#
loop_
_entity.id
_entity.type
_entity.pdbx_description
1 polymer ?
#
loop_
_entity_poly.entity_id
_entity_poly.type
_entity_poly.pdbx_seq_one_letter_code
_entity_poly.pdbx_strand_id
1 'polypeptide(L)'
;MSPFLCVSQFRTQFSSISVERGCKKRELSIGRTFLFQAISLTPTSLKIWNQEYPLSNSTKIIVISYGKASIQMATGAHDILNPHLQKTLILAPEQQKTSVGELGNTTKIWFGAKNNLPDENSVQATRNLIQEIRESDSESTLFLFLISGGGSALLTAPRDTVSLEEKLKTIKIMQAHGATIQELNTVRQKLSEVKGGKLLRNIKVSSVERIYFPMKIQIYFQKGSSISLIISDIIGNNIDLIASGATVPQKDNSATISEILKDLKIQENDLPESVQKLLKEKEEGRESALY
;
A
#
# COMPACT_ATOMS: atom_id res chain seq x y z
N MET A 1 -39.51 -15.79 4.36
CA MET A 1 -38.47 -16.68 3.81
C MET A 1 -37.45 -15.81 3.09
N SER A 2 -36.18 -16.10 3.38
CA SER A 2 -34.97 -15.35 2.98
C SER A 2 -34.63 -15.54 1.47
N PRO A 3 -33.56 -14.94 0.95
CA PRO A 3 -33.52 -14.11 -0.26
C PRO A 3 -32.71 -14.84 -1.35
N PHE A 4 -32.39 -14.20 -2.48
CA PHE A 4 -31.13 -14.34 -3.24
C PHE A 4 -31.36 -13.76 -4.63
N LEU A 5 -31.01 -12.49 -4.83
CA LEU A 5 -30.69 -11.97 -6.16
C LEU A 5 -29.83 -10.71 -6.01
N CYS A 6 -28.51 -10.88 -6.02
CA CYS A 6 -27.59 -9.80 -6.34
C CYS A 6 -26.28 -10.40 -6.88
N VAL A 7 -26.29 -10.79 -8.15
CA VAL A 7 -25.09 -11.10 -8.93
C VAL A 7 -25.34 -10.63 -10.37
N SER A 8 -25.28 -9.32 -10.62
CA SER A 8 -25.08 -8.80 -11.98
C SER A 8 -24.81 -7.30 -11.95
N GLN A 9 -23.53 -6.90 -11.93
CA GLN A 9 -23.03 -5.67 -12.57
C GLN A 9 -21.51 -5.53 -12.35
N PHE A 10 -20.73 -6.50 -12.83
CA PHE A 10 -19.29 -6.35 -13.09
C PHE A 10 -18.95 -7.23 -14.29
N ARG A 11 -19.53 -6.89 -15.45
CA ARG A 11 -19.28 -7.62 -16.68
C ARG A 11 -19.28 -6.66 -17.86
N THR A 12 -18.26 -5.79 -17.94
CA THR A 12 -17.84 -5.10 -19.18
C THR A 12 -16.51 -4.38 -18.94
N GLN A 13 -15.53 -4.66 -19.80
CA GLN A 13 -14.15 -4.11 -19.91
C GLN A 13 -12.96 -4.84 -19.25
N PHE A 14 -13.04 -6.14 -19.00
CA PHE A 14 -11.83 -6.98 -18.94
C PHE A 14 -12.00 -8.15 -19.92
N SER A 15 -11.69 -7.93 -21.20
CA SER A 15 -11.48 -9.04 -22.13
C SER A 15 -10.24 -9.80 -21.69
N SER A 16 -10.40 -11.09 -21.39
CA SER A 16 -9.32 -12.02 -21.06
C SER A 16 -8.15 -11.87 -22.03
N ILE A 17 -7.02 -11.31 -21.58
CA ILE A 17 -5.79 -11.29 -22.36
C ILE A 17 -5.14 -12.67 -22.25
N SER A 18 -5.07 -13.39 -23.37
CA SER A 18 -4.24 -14.58 -23.52
C SER A 18 -2.86 -14.12 -24.02
N VAL A 19 -1.80 -14.30 -23.23
CA VAL A 19 -0.42 -14.02 -23.69
C VAL A 19 0.12 -15.28 -24.36
N GLU A 20 0.27 -15.25 -25.69
CA GLU A 20 0.99 -16.30 -26.43
C GLU A 20 2.50 -15.99 -26.42
N ARG A 21 3.18 -16.38 -25.34
CA ARG A 21 4.64 -16.55 -25.32
C ARG A 21 4.96 -17.96 -24.83
N GLY A 22 5.04 -18.91 -25.77
CA GLY A 22 5.66 -20.23 -25.58
C GLY A 22 5.10 -21.16 -24.47
N CYS A 23 4.11 -20.73 -23.69
CA CYS A 23 3.60 -21.46 -22.54
C CYS A 23 2.07 -21.47 -22.59
N LYS A 24 1.46 -22.64 -22.37
CA LYS A 24 0.03 -22.98 -22.50
C LYS A 24 -0.91 -21.82 -22.14
N LYS A 25 -1.92 -21.53 -22.99
CA LYS A 25 -3.02 -20.57 -22.70
C LYS A 25 -3.56 -20.80 -21.29
N ARG A 26 -3.25 -19.89 -20.37
CA ARG A 26 -3.84 -19.82 -19.03
C ARG A 26 -4.55 -18.47 -18.91
N GLU A 27 -5.80 -18.51 -18.49
CA GLU A 27 -6.55 -17.31 -18.15
C GLU A 27 -5.84 -16.59 -16.99
N LEU A 28 -5.46 -15.33 -17.20
CA LEU A 28 -4.73 -14.55 -16.22
C LEU A 28 -5.70 -13.97 -15.19
N SER A 29 -5.29 -13.95 -13.92
CA SER A 29 -6.06 -13.28 -12.88
C SER A 29 -6.08 -11.76 -13.09
N ILE A 30 -7.00 -11.05 -12.43
CA ILE A 30 -7.15 -9.59 -12.55
C ILE A 30 -5.84 -8.87 -12.20
N GLY A 31 -5.17 -9.25 -11.11
CA GLY A 31 -3.92 -8.62 -10.69
C GLY A 31 -2.77 -8.83 -11.68
N ARG A 32 -2.69 -10.02 -12.29
CA ARG A 32 -1.66 -10.35 -13.29
C ARG A 32 -1.94 -9.63 -14.62
N THR A 33 -3.19 -9.65 -15.07
CA THR A 33 -3.65 -8.93 -16.28
C THR A 33 -3.38 -7.43 -16.18
N PHE A 34 -3.69 -6.82 -15.04
CA PHE A 34 -3.41 -5.42 -14.78
C PHE A 34 -1.93 -5.08 -14.99
N LEU A 35 -1.00 -5.89 -14.47
CA LEU A 35 0.43 -5.62 -14.68
C LEU A 35 0.88 -5.80 -16.11
N PHE A 36 0.38 -6.79 -16.85
CA PHE A 36 0.75 -6.97 -18.26
C PHE A 36 0.27 -5.80 -19.14
N GLN A 37 -0.82 -5.14 -18.77
CA GLN A 37 -1.27 -3.91 -19.43
C GLN A 37 -0.48 -2.69 -18.95
N ALA A 38 -0.09 -2.67 -17.67
CA ALA A 38 0.53 -1.52 -17.06
C ALA A 38 2.03 -1.42 -17.31
N ILE A 39 2.75 -2.54 -17.35
CA ILE A 39 4.21 -2.56 -17.36
C ILE A 39 4.72 -3.31 -18.59
N SER A 40 5.71 -2.73 -19.26
CA SER A 40 6.57 -3.45 -20.18
C SER A 40 8.03 -3.10 -19.90
N LEU A 41 8.90 -4.11 -19.98
CA LEU A 41 10.34 -3.95 -19.76
C LEU A 41 11.08 -4.09 -21.10
N THR A 42 11.99 -3.17 -21.37
CA THR A 42 13.03 -3.28 -22.39
C THR A 42 14.39 -3.42 -21.70
N PRO A 43 15.47 -3.77 -22.43
CA PRO A 43 16.81 -3.85 -21.85
C PRO A 43 17.30 -2.54 -21.21
N THR A 44 16.79 -1.39 -21.65
CA THR A 44 17.26 -0.06 -21.23
C THR A 44 16.16 0.80 -20.62
N SER A 45 14.94 0.30 -20.48
CA SER A 45 13.84 1.08 -19.94
C SER A 45 12.71 0.23 -19.34
N LEU A 46 12.12 0.74 -18.26
CA LEU A 46 10.88 0.29 -17.68
C LEU A 46 9.78 1.24 -18.15
N LYS A 47 8.84 0.73 -18.94
CA LYS A 47 7.67 1.50 -19.34
C LYS A 47 6.50 1.15 -18.45
N ILE A 48 5.85 2.18 -17.92
CA ILE A 48 4.64 2.08 -17.11
C ILE A 48 3.58 2.96 -17.76
N TRP A 49 2.59 2.33 -18.37
CA TRP A 49 1.64 2.94 -19.30
C TRP A 49 2.35 3.81 -20.35
N ASN A 50 2.13 5.12 -20.30
CA ASN A 50 2.65 6.07 -21.28
C ASN A 50 3.95 6.73 -20.83
N GLN A 51 4.45 6.38 -19.64
CA GLN A 51 5.70 6.89 -19.09
C GLN A 51 6.80 5.86 -19.25
N GLU A 52 7.99 6.32 -19.60
CA GLU A 52 9.15 5.49 -19.81
C GLU A 52 10.28 5.93 -18.88
N TYR A 53 10.88 4.95 -18.21
CA TYR A 53 11.91 5.17 -17.21
C TYR A 53 13.20 4.50 -17.66
N PRO A 54 14.28 5.27 -17.89
CA PRO A 54 15.55 4.68 -18.29
C PRO A 54 16.08 3.77 -17.18
N LEU A 55 16.54 2.59 -17.56
CA LEU A 55 17.21 1.64 -16.70
C LEU A 55 18.66 1.50 -17.15
N SER A 56 19.55 1.41 -16.16
CA SER A 56 20.90 0.91 -16.36
C SER A 56 20.96 -0.59 -16.09
N ASN A 57 22.02 -1.26 -16.58
CA ASN A 57 22.31 -2.65 -16.23
C ASN A 57 22.52 -2.87 -14.71
N SER A 58 22.87 -1.83 -13.96
CA SER A 58 23.01 -1.86 -12.51
C SER A 58 21.71 -1.63 -11.74
N THR A 59 20.62 -1.31 -12.45
CA THR A 59 19.32 -1.02 -11.84
C THR A 59 18.71 -2.29 -11.29
N LYS A 60 18.34 -2.23 -10.02
CA LYS A 60 17.77 -3.32 -9.23
C LYS A 60 16.34 -2.96 -8.87
N ILE A 61 15.38 -3.79 -9.27
CA ILE A 61 13.97 -3.57 -8.97
C ILE A 61 13.57 -4.40 -7.76
N ILE A 62 12.99 -3.74 -6.76
CA ILE A 62 12.43 -4.38 -5.57
C ILE A 62 10.93 -4.18 -5.60
N VAL A 63 10.20 -5.27 -5.71
CA VAL A 63 8.75 -5.26 -5.72
C VAL A 63 8.24 -5.35 -4.29
N ILE A 64 7.37 -4.43 -3.89
CA ILE A 64 6.68 -4.45 -2.61
C ILE A 64 5.19 -4.54 -2.91
N SER A 65 4.56 -5.68 -2.62
CA SER A 65 3.15 -5.88 -2.92
C SER A 65 2.32 -6.12 -1.68
N TYR A 66 1.19 -5.42 -1.54
CA TYR A 66 0.28 -5.62 -0.42
C TYR A 66 -1.19 -5.37 -0.78
N GLY A 67 -2.09 -6.12 -0.13
CA GLY A 67 -3.52 -6.13 -0.41
C GLY A 67 -4.03 -7.49 -0.91
N LYS A 68 -5.32 -7.58 -1.22
CA LYS A 68 -5.99 -8.83 -1.64
C LYS A 68 -5.47 -9.39 -2.95
N ALA A 69 -4.92 -8.56 -3.84
CA ALA A 69 -4.35 -9.00 -5.11
C ALA A 69 -2.82 -9.12 -5.07
N SER A 70 -2.19 -9.02 -3.90
CA SER A 70 -0.73 -8.85 -3.79
C SER A 70 0.07 -10.00 -4.39
N ILE A 71 -0.31 -11.24 -4.09
CA ILE A 71 0.34 -12.44 -4.65
C ILE A 71 0.24 -12.46 -6.19
N GLN A 72 -0.93 -12.12 -6.73
CA GLN A 72 -1.17 -12.15 -8.18
C GLN A 72 -0.42 -11.04 -8.91
N MET A 73 -0.39 -9.83 -8.33
CA MET A 73 0.38 -8.72 -8.86
C MET A 73 1.88 -9.03 -8.78
N ALA A 74 2.37 -9.54 -7.65
CA ALA A 74 3.76 -9.96 -7.52
C ALA A 74 4.16 -11.03 -8.54
N THR A 75 3.28 -12.00 -8.80
CA THR A 75 3.51 -13.04 -9.83
C THR A 75 3.65 -12.40 -11.22
N GLY A 76 2.76 -11.47 -11.60
CA GLY A 76 2.89 -10.75 -12.87
C GLY A 76 4.18 -9.93 -12.96
N ALA A 77 4.64 -9.37 -11.84
CA ALA A 77 5.88 -8.63 -11.78
C ALA A 77 7.10 -9.53 -12.02
N HIS A 78 7.09 -10.77 -11.51
CA HIS A 78 8.11 -11.77 -11.82
C HIS A 78 8.19 -12.07 -13.32
N ASP A 79 7.05 -12.22 -13.99
CA ASP A 79 7.03 -12.53 -15.42
C ASP A 79 7.59 -11.38 -16.29
N ILE A 80 7.46 -10.13 -15.83
CA ILE A 80 7.76 -8.94 -16.62
C ILE A 80 9.14 -8.36 -16.30
N LEU A 81 9.57 -8.39 -15.03
CA LEU A 81 10.70 -7.56 -14.56
C LEU A 81 12.05 -8.27 -14.55
N ASN A 82 12.12 -9.55 -14.92
CA ASN A 82 13.40 -10.24 -15.08
C ASN A 82 14.17 -9.67 -16.30
N PRO A 83 15.51 -9.48 -16.21
CA PRO A 83 16.40 -9.87 -15.10
C PRO A 83 16.62 -8.80 -14.01
N HIS A 84 16.01 -7.62 -14.12
CA HIS A 84 16.22 -6.52 -13.17
C HIS A 84 15.58 -6.75 -11.79
N LEU A 85 14.67 -7.72 -11.67
CA LEU A 85 14.01 -8.06 -10.40
C LEU A 85 14.99 -8.69 -9.40
N GLN A 86 15.30 -7.96 -8.33
CA GLN A 86 16.19 -8.44 -7.27
C GLN A 86 15.45 -9.11 -6.11
N LYS A 87 14.33 -8.53 -5.67
CA LYS A 87 13.59 -9.00 -4.48
C LYS A 87 12.11 -8.71 -4.62
N THR A 88 11.28 -9.60 -4.08
CA THR A 88 9.83 -9.40 -4.00
C THR A 88 9.34 -9.59 -2.57
N LEU A 89 8.70 -8.57 -2.02
CA LEU A 89 8.24 -8.50 -0.63
C LEU A 89 6.71 -8.40 -0.63
N ILE A 90 6.03 -9.39 -0.05
CA ILE A 90 4.58 -9.52 -0.15
C ILE A 90 3.95 -9.51 1.24
N LEU A 91 2.96 -8.63 1.46
CA LEU A 91 2.00 -8.73 2.55
C LEU A 91 0.67 -9.23 2.00
N ALA A 92 0.23 -10.42 2.40
CA ALA A 92 -0.97 -11.06 1.88
C ALA A 92 -1.98 -11.41 2.99
N PRO A 93 -3.29 -11.41 2.69
CA PRO A 93 -4.30 -11.89 3.65
C PRO A 93 -4.04 -13.34 4.07
N GLU A 94 -4.24 -13.65 5.36
CA GLU A 94 -4.05 -15.00 5.92
C GLU A 94 -4.82 -16.08 5.15
N GLN A 95 -5.99 -15.74 4.60
CA GLN A 95 -6.83 -16.66 3.82
C GLN A 95 -6.18 -17.12 2.51
N GLN A 96 -5.12 -16.45 2.05
CA GLN A 96 -4.42 -16.80 0.81
C GLN A 96 -3.22 -17.72 1.02
N LYS A 97 -2.89 -18.07 2.26
CA LYS A 97 -1.71 -18.89 2.60
C LYS A 97 -1.68 -20.24 1.88
N THR A 98 -2.84 -20.84 1.63
CA THR A 98 -2.98 -22.12 0.91
C THR A 98 -3.01 -21.99 -0.60
N SER A 99 -3.15 -20.77 -1.12
CA SER A 99 -3.29 -20.47 -2.55
C SER A 99 -1.99 -19.94 -3.17
N VAL A 100 -0.88 -20.04 -2.44
CA VAL A 100 0.43 -19.54 -2.88
C VAL A 100 1.07 -20.60 -3.74
N GLY A 101 1.21 -20.31 -5.03
CA GLY A 101 2.01 -21.13 -5.93
C GLY A 101 3.51 -20.94 -5.67
N GLU A 102 4.34 -21.62 -6.47
CA GLU A 102 5.79 -21.39 -6.44
C GLU A 102 6.11 -19.96 -6.86
N LEU A 103 6.72 -19.19 -5.95
CA LEU A 103 7.32 -17.89 -6.22
C LEU A 103 8.83 -18.04 -6.11
N GLY A 104 9.59 -17.32 -6.94
CA GLY A 104 11.05 -17.48 -7.01
C GLY A 104 11.76 -17.23 -5.67
N ASN A 105 12.99 -17.76 -5.53
CA ASN A 105 13.80 -17.76 -4.29
C ASN A 105 14.08 -16.36 -3.70
N THR A 106 13.88 -15.29 -4.47
CA THR A 106 14.02 -13.90 -4.02
C THR A 106 12.74 -13.31 -3.43
N THR A 107 11.73 -14.15 -3.19
CA THR A 107 10.42 -13.74 -2.66
C THR A 107 10.31 -14.00 -1.16
N LYS A 108 9.91 -12.96 -0.42
CA LYS A 108 9.48 -13.08 0.98
C LYS A 108 8.00 -12.74 1.06
N ILE A 109 7.24 -13.60 1.70
CA ILE A 109 5.80 -13.41 1.92
C ILE A 109 5.49 -13.50 3.41
N TRP A 110 4.74 -12.53 3.90
CA TRP A 110 4.17 -12.53 5.23
C TRP A 110 2.65 -12.45 5.13
N PHE A 111 1.99 -13.22 6.00
CA PHE A 111 0.55 -13.31 6.06
C PHE A 111 0.03 -12.61 7.31
N GLY A 112 -1.15 -12.01 7.19
CA GLY A 112 -1.84 -11.37 8.30
C GLY A 112 -3.21 -10.87 7.88
N ALA A 113 -3.70 -9.88 8.63
CA ALA A 113 -5.00 -9.27 8.44
C ALA A 113 -6.14 -10.30 8.49
N LYS A 114 -6.13 -11.16 9.51
CA LYS A 114 -7.20 -12.14 9.73
C LYS A 114 -8.56 -11.43 9.75
N ASN A 115 -9.52 -11.95 8.99
CA ASN A 115 -10.84 -11.34 8.81
C ASN A 115 -10.82 -9.90 8.27
N ASN A 116 -9.79 -9.53 7.49
CA ASN A 116 -9.64 -8.19 6.90
C ASN A 116 -9.52 -7.06 7.96
N LEU A 117 -9.02 -7.40 9.15
CA LEU A 117 -8.72 -6.45 10.23
C LEU A 117 -7.23 -6.50 10.59
N PRO A 118 -6.61 -5.38 10.99
CA PRO A 118 -5.24 -5.40 11.48
C PRO A 118 -5.05 -6.38 12.64
N ASP A 119 -3.96 -7.14 12.62
CA ASP A 119 -3.55 -8.09 13.65
C ASP A 119 -2.04 -8.01 13.92
N GLU A 120 -1.57 -8.71 14.96
CA GLU A 120 -0.15 -8.71 15.34
C GLU A 120 0.76 -9.28 14.23
N ASN A 121 0.27 -10.24 13.46
CA ASN A 121 0.98 -10.76 12.29
C ASN A 121 1.22 -9.64 11.26
N SER A 122 0.22 -8.80 11.00
CA SER A 122 0.36 -7.61 10.13
C SER A 122 1.38 -6.61 10.67
N VAL A 123 1.44 -6.44 12.00
CA VAL A 123 2.42 -5.58 12.67
C VAL A 123 3.84 -6.09 12.48
N GLN A 124 4.07 -7.36 12.78
CA GLN A 124 5.38 -7.99 12.61
C GLN A 124 5.80 -8.01 11.14
N ALA A 125 4.89 -8.33 10.24
CA ALA A 125 5.13 -8.33 8.81
C ALA A 125 5.51 -6.94 8.28
N THR A 126 4.83 -5.89 8.75
CA THR A 126 5.16 -4.50 8.39
C THR A 126 6.55 -4.09 8.91
N ARG A 127 6.91 -4.49 10.13
CA ARG A 127 8.25 -4.23 10.69
C ARG A 127 9.35 -4.93 9.87
N ASN A 128 9.14 -6.20 9.52
CA ASN A 128 10.07 -6.95 8.66
C ASN A 128 10.19 -6.29 7.27
N LEU A 129 9.07 -5.86 6.69
CA LEU A 129 9.07 -5.13 5.41
C LEU A 129 9.93 -3.85 5.49
N ILE A 130 9.77 -3.05 6.55
CA ILE A 130 10.57 -1.83 6.74
C ILE A 130 12.06 -2.16 6.82
N GLN A 131 12.43 -3.23 7.55
CA GLN A 131 13.82 -3.67 7.64
C GLN A 131 14.36 -4.04 6.26
N GLU A 132 13.65 -4.86 5.47
CA GLU A 132 14.08 -5.22 4.12
C GLU A 132 14.21 -4.02 3.19
N ILE A 133 13.31 -3.03 3.30
CA ILE A 133 13.38 -1.79 2.53
C ILE A 133 14.69 -1.07 2.85
N ARG A 134 15.00 -0.87 4.13
CA ARG A 134 16.23 -0.19 4.57
C ARG A 134 17.49 -0.91 4.15
N GLU A 135 17.51 -2.24 4.26
CA GLU A 135 18.66 -3.08 3.87
C GLU A 135 18.89 -3.10 2.35
N SER A 136 17.84 -2.88 1.57
CA SER A 136 17.92 -2.96 0.11
C SER A 136 17.98 -1.59 -0.57
N ASP A 137 17.89 -0.50 0.19
CA ASP A 137 17.95 0.87 -0.31
C ASP A 137 19.36 1.20 -0.79
N SER A 138 19.46 1.59 -2.06
CA SER A 138 20.71 1.98 -2.71
C SER A 138 20.43 2.92 -3.87
N GLU A 139 21.46 3.62 -4.37
CA GLU A 139 21.29 4.57 -5.48
C GLU A 139 20.79 3.92 -6.78
N SER A 140 21.02 2.60 -6.95
CA SER A 140 20.54 1.85 -8.12
C SER A 140 19.28 1.03 -7.84
N THR A 141 18.64 1.22 -6.68
CA THR A 141 17.40 0.53 -6.32
C THR A 141 16.17 1.31 -6.80
N LEU A 142 15.27 0.61 -7.48
CA LEU A 142 13.92 1.06 -7.83
C LEU A 142 12.89 0.26 -7.04
N PHE A 143 12.14 0.91 -6.16
CA PHE A 143 11.07 0.27 -5.39
C PHE A 143 9.73 0.34 -6.14
N LEU A 144 9.20 -0.79 -6.59
CA LEU A 144 7.89 -0.88 -7.22
C LEU A 144 6.84 -1.36 -6.21
N PHE A 145 6.02 -0.44 -5.73
CA PHE A 145 4.87 -0.70 -4.87
C PHE A 145 3.64 -1.15 -5.69
N LEU A 146 3.08 -2.29 -5.34
CA LEU A 146 1.93 -2.92 -5.97
C LEU A 146 0.81 -3.06 -4.93
N ILE A 147 -0.15 -2.14 -4.98
CA ILE A 147 -1.12 -1.91 -3.92
C ILE A 147 -2.51 -2.32 -4.40
N SER A 148 -3.25 -3.02 -3.55
CA SER A 148 -4.66 -3.33 -3.80
C SER A 148 -5.52 -3.16 -2.53
N GLY A 149 -6.84 -3.30 -2.68
CA GLY A 149 -7.78 -3.27 -1.55
C GLY A 149 -7.38 -4.19 -0.39
N GLY A 150 -7.69 -3.78 0.84
CA GLY A 150 -7.25 -4.48 2.07
C GLY A 150 -5.86 -4.08 2.59
N GLY A 151 -5.11 -3.24 1.86
CA GLY A 151 -3.77 -2.81 2.27
C GLY A 151 -3.70 -2.11 3.64
N SER A 152 -4.76 -1.41 4.09
CA SER A 152 -4.73 -0.73 5.39
C SER A 152 -4.65 -1.69 6.59
N ALA A 153 -5.23 -2.89 6.43
CA ALA A 153 -5.17 -3.95 7.44
C ALA A 153 -3.80 -4.63 7.46
N LEU A 154 -3.28 -4.96 6.27
CA LEU A 154 -1.99 -5.66 6.09
C LEU A 154 -0.78 -4.79 6.44
N LEU A 155 -0.79 -3.53 5.99
CA LEU A 155 0.28 -2.58 6.23
C LEU A 155 -0.02 -1.77 7.50
N THR A 156 0.22 -2.40 8.64
CA THR A 156 -0.07 -1.85 9.96
C THR A 156 1.19 -1.77 10.81
N ALA A 157 1.58 -0.58 11.21
CA ALA A 157 2.56 -0.37 12.27
C ALA A 157 2.05 0.78 13.15
N PRO A 158 1.54 0.50 14.37
CA PRO A 158 1.35 1.51 15.40
C PRO A 158 2.67 2.21 15.72
N ARG A 159 2.61 3.42 16.27
CA ARG A 159 3.79 4.07 16.86
C ARG A 159 4.27 3.27 18.06
N ASP A 160 5.57 3.30 18.35
CA ASP A 160 6.17 2.45 19.39
C ASP A 160 5.56 2.68 20.78
N THR A 161 5.04 3.88 21.05
CA THR A 161 4.36 4.24 22.30
C THR A 161 2.91 3.75 22.40
N VAL A 162 2.31 3.24 21.32
CA VAL A 162 0.89 2.86 21.25
C VAL A 162 0.76 1.41 20.79
N SER A 163 0.06 0.58 21.56
CA SER A 163 -0.21 -0.80 21.17
C SER A 163 -1.21 -0.89 20.01
N LEU A 164 -1.24 -2.05 19.33
CA LEU A 164 -2.25 -2.32 18.30
C LEU A 164 -3.67 -2.25 18.90
N GLU A 165 -3.87 -2.81 20.09
CA GLU A 165 -5.15 -2.82 20.78
C GLU A 165 -5.65 -1.39 21.05
N GLU A 166 -4.80 -0.53 21.60
CA GLU A 166 -5.14 0.87 21.89
C GLU A 166 -5.47 1.63 20.60
N LYS A 167 -4.69 1.42 19.54
CA LYS A 167 -4.99 1.99 18.22
C LYS A 167 -6.36 1.54 17.72
N LEU A 168 -6.66 0.24 17.77
CA LEU A 168 -7.95 -0.28 17.33
C LEU A 168 -9.11 0.22 18.19
N LYS A 169 -8.91 0.33 19.51
CA LYS A 169 -9.90 0.87 20.46
C LYS A 169 -10.23 2.32 20.13
N THR A 170 -9.22 3.18 19.94
CA THR A 170 -9.41 4.59 19.55
C THR A 170 -10.21 4.71 18.25
N ILE A 171 -9.86 3.92 17.22
CA ILE A 171 -10.59 3.96 15.95
C ILE A 171 -12.04 3.49 16.12
N LYS A 172 -12.31 2.48 16.94
CA LYS A 172 -13.68 2.04 17.23
C LYS A 172 -14.49 3.10 17.96
N ILE A 173 -13.89 3.79 18.93
CA ILE A 173 -14.53 4.90 19.66
C ILE A 173 -14.92 6.00 18.67
N MET A 174 -13.99 6.43 17.81
CA MET A 174 -14.27 7.45 16.80
C MET A 174 -15.40 7.03 15.85
N GLN A 175 -15.38 5.77 15.39
CA GLN A 175 -16.45 5.23 14.53
C GLN A 175 -17.82 5.26 15.23
N ALA A 176 -17.88 4.91 16.52
CA ALA A 176 -19.11 4.94 17.29
C ALA A 176 -19.68 6.37 17.45
N HIS A 177 -18.81 7.39 17.38
CA HIS A 177 -19.19 8.80 17.42
C HIS A 177 -19.46 9.40 16.03
N GLY A 178 -19.49 8.57 14.98
CA GLY A 178 -19.85 9.02 13.63
C GLY A 178 -18.71 9.67 12.84
N ALA A 179 -17.45 9.39 13.21
CA ALA A 179 -16.29 9.91 12.49
C ALA A 179 -16.34 9.56 11.00
N THR A 180 -16.14 10.57 10.17
CA THR A 180 -15.96 10.46 8.73
C THR A 180 -14.68 9.69 8.39
N ILE A 181 -14.58 9.19 7.16
CA ILE A 181 -13.38 8.45 6.73
C ILE A 181 -12.13 9.33 6.74
N GLN A 182 -12.28 10.63 6.47
CA GLN A 182 -11.20 11.62 6.51
C GLN A 182 -10.67 11.79 7.93
N GLU A 183 -11.55 12.01 8.90
CA GLU A 183 -11.19 12.16 10.33
C GLU A 183 -10.52 10.91 10.88
N LEU A 184 -11.07 9.73 10.56
CA LEU A 184 -10.47 8.45 10.92
C LEU A 184 -9.06 8.32 10.33
N ASN A 185 -8.85 8.73 9.08
CA ASN A 185 -7.55 8.65 8.44
C ASN A 185 -6.54 9.63 9.07
N THR A 186 -6.94 10.85 9.43
CA THR A 186 -6.08 11.81 10.15
C THR A 186 -5.54 11.19 11.44
N VAL A 187 -6.42 10.62 12.28
CA VAL A 187 -5.98 9.98 13.53
C VAL A 187 -5.19 8.70 13.27
N ARG A 188 -5.62 7.85 12.31
CA ARG A 188 -4.88 6.62 11.94
C ARG A 188 -3.45 6.90 11.51
N GLN A 189 -3.21 8.00 10.82
CA GLN A 189 -1.87 8.41 10.36
C GLN A 189 -1.00 8.90 11.51
N LYS A 190 -1.56 9.69 12.43
CA LYS A 190 -0.85 10.13 13.64
C LYS A 190 -0.38 8.93 14.48
N LEU A 191 -1.26 7.95 14.65
CA LEU A 191 -1.00 6.70 15.37
C LEU A 191 -0.23 5.64 14.56
N SER A 192 0.47 6.00 13.47
CA SER A 192 1.15 5.02 12.62
C SER A 192 2.54 5.45 12.16
N GLU A 193 3.42 4.47 12.04
CA GLU A 193 4.77 4.62 11.46
C GLU A 193 4.79 4.58 9.92
N VAL A 194 3.73 4.06 9.26
CA VAL A 194 3.76 3.76 7.82
C VAL A 194 2.69 4.45 6.98
N LYS A 195 1.62 4.94 7.61
CA LYS A 195 0.48 5.59 6.91
C LYS A 195 0.78 7.07 6.63
N GLY A 196 0.11 7.67 5.65
CA GLY A 196 0.30 9.09 5.31
C GLY A 196 1.69 9.40 4.75
N GLY A 197 2.17 8.60 3.80
CA GLY A 197 3.49 8.74 3.18
C GLY A 197 4.66 8.29 4.05
N LYS A 198 4.42 7.95 5.33
CA LYS A 198 5.49 7.63 6.30
C LYS A 198 6.29 6.38 5.93
N LEU A 199 5.72 5.45 5.16
CA LEU A 199 6.47 4.30 4.65
C LEU A 199 7.66 4.74 3.79
N LEU A 200 7.47 5.77 2.95
CA LEU A 200 8.51 6.29 2.05
C LEU A 200 9.67 6.96 2.81
N ARG A 201 9.49 7.36 4.07
CA ARG A 201 10.58 7.89 4.92
C ARG A 201 11.67 6.85 5.20
N ASN A 202 11.40 5.58 4.92
CA ASN A 202 12.36 4.49 5.02
C ASN A 202 13.18 4.29 3.73
N ILE A 203 12.90 5.07 2.68
CA ILE A 203 13.62 5.11 1.42
C ILE A 203 14.24 6.50 1.30
N LYS A 204 15.51 6.59 0.89
CA LYS A 204 16.16 7.89 0.62
C LYS A 204 15.65 8.48 -0.70
N VAL A 205 14.42 9.01 -0.72
CA VAL A 205 13.78 9.63 -1.90
C VAL A 205 14.27 11.07 -2.10
N SER A 206 14.62 11.47 -3.33
CA SER A 206 15.04 12.87 -3.63
C SER A 206 14.01 13.74 -4.34
N SER A 207 12.95 13.18 -4.93
CA SER A 207 11.89 13.98 -5.61
C SER A 207 10.52 13.29 -5.59
N VAL A 208 9.46 14.10 -5.58
CA VAL A 208 8.06 13.65 -5.63
C VAL A 208 7.33 14.34 -6.79
N GLU A 209 6.85 13.57 -7.77
CA GLU A 209 5.98 14.07 -8.85
C GLU A 209 4.63 13.33 -8.87
N ARG A 210 3.57 14.00 -9.34
CA ARG A 210 2.20 13.45 -9.39
C ARG A 210 1.68 13.51 -10.83
N ILE A 211 1.31 12.37 -11.42
CA ILE A 211 0.75 12.27 -12.78
C ILE A 211 -0.64 11.62 -12.71
N TYR A 212 -1.63 12.16 -13.45
CA TYR A 212 -3.01 11.68 -13.45
C TYR A 212 -3.40 11.17 -14.87
N PHE A 213 -3.84 9.90 -15.01
CA PHE A 213 -4.49 9.34 -16.21
C PHE A 213 -5.48 8.21 -15.78
N PRO A 214 -6.45 7.70 -16.59
CA PRO A 214 -7.83 7.44 -16.17
C PRO A 214 -8.05 6.27 -15.19
N MET A 215 -7.01 5.54 -14.82
CA MET A 215 -6.92 4.77 -13.58
C MET A 215 -5.67 5.26 -12.85
N LYS A 216 -5.78 5.55 -11.55
CA LYS A 216 -4.79 6.40 -10.86
C LYS A 216 -3.45 5.66 -10.63
N ILE A 217 -2.38 6.09 -11.30
CA ILE A 217 -0.98 5.69 -11.01
C ILE A 217 -0.24 6.87 -10.41
N GLN A 218 0.66 6.60 -9.47
CA GLN A 218 1.57 7.59 -8.92
C GLN A 218 3.01 7.10 -9.06
N ILE A 219 3.90 7.97 -9.55
CA ILE A 219 5.26 7.59 -9.94
C ILE A 219 6.25 8.60 -9.32
N TYR A 220 7.32 8.12 -8.68
CA TYR A 220 8.39 8.92 -8.09
C TYR A 220 9.72 8.64 -8.79
N PHE A 221 10.51 9.67 -9.12
CA PHE A 221 11.89 9.50 -9.62
C PHE A 221 12.92 10.48 -9.03
N GLN A 222 13.98 9.87 -8.49
CA GLN A 222 15.41 10.24 -8.34
C GLN A 222 15.95 10.17 -6.91
N LYS A 223 17.14 9.53 -6.83
CA LYS A 223 17.84 8.85 -5.70
C LYS A 223 16.86 8.04 -4.84
N GLY A 224 16.98 6.70 -4.85
CA GLY A 224 15.95 5.83 -4.26
C GLY A 224 14.58 6.08 -4.89
N SER A 225 14.39 5.64 -6.14
CA SER A 225 13.12 5.92 -6.85
C SER A 225 12.05 4.93 -6.40
N SER A 226 10.79 5.37 -6.33
CA SER A 226 9.67 4.48 -6.02
C SER A 226 8.50 4.68 -6.97
N ILE A 227 7.78 3.61 -7.30
CA ILE A 227 6.62 3.70 -8.19
C ILE A 227 5.47 2.96 -7.54
N SER A 228 4.28 3.56 -7.46
CA SER A 228 3.09 2.93 -6.89
C SER A 228 2.05 2.65 -7.96
N LEU A 229 1.77 1.37 -8.19
CA LEU A 229 0.64 0.90 -8.99
C LEU A 229 -0.48 0.46 -8.06
N ILE A 230 -1.65 1.09 -8.18
CA ILE A 230 -2.73 0.92 -7.22
C ILE A 230 -3.99 0.41 -7.92
N ILE A 231 -4.50 -0.74 -7.49
CA ILE A 231 -5.83 -1.25 -7.86
C ILE A 231 -6.82 -0.83 -6.76
N SER A 232 -7.70 0.13 -7.09
CA SER A 232 -8.73 0.63 -6.18
C SER A 232 -10.01 -0.21 -6.24
N ASP A 233 -10.49 -0.68 -5.08
CA ASP A 233 -11.84 -1.22 -4.88
C ASP A 233 -12.81 -0.17 -4.28
N ILE A 234 -12.38 1.09 -4.14
CA ILE A 234 -13.17 2.20 -3.59
C ILE A 234 -13.84 3.00 -4.71
N ILE A 235 -15.17 3.15 -4.63
CA ILE A 235 -15.97 3.99 -5.54
C ILE A 235 -15.46 5.44 -5.46
N GLY A 236 -15.14 6.05 -6.60
CA GLY A 236 -14.56 7.41 -6.68
C GLY A 236 -13.03 7.47 -6.62
N ASN A 237 -12.35 6.33 -6.42
CA ASN A 237 -10.89 6.19 -6.51
C ASN A 237 -10.09 7.14 -5.60
N ASN A 238 -10.59 7.55 -4.43
CA ASN A 238 -9.85 8.50 -3.59
C ASN A 238 -8.57 7.83 -3.04
N ILE A 239 -7.40 8.20 -3.59
CA ILE A 239 -6.11 7.53 -3.34
C ILE A 239 -5.68 7.71 -1.89
N ASP A 240 -6.02 8.86 -1.29
CA ASP A 240 -5.78 9.17 0.12
C ASP A 240 -6.45 8.15 1.06
N LEU A 241 -7.49 7.48 0.57
CA LEU A 241 -8.21 6.43 1.30
C LEU A 241 -7.65 5.03 1.06
N ILE A 242 -6.96 4.79 -0.07
CA ILE A 242 -6.44 3.46 -0.40
C ILE A 242 -5.19 3.20 0.44
N ALA A 243 -5.26 2.15 1.26
CA ALA A 243 -4.24 1.81 2.25
C ALA A 243 -3.83 2.97 3.18
N SER A 244 -4.73 3.93 3.39
CA SER A 244 -4.46 5.16 4.16
C SER A 244 -3.24 5.95 3.66
N GLY A 245 -3.01 5.93 2.34
CA GLY A 245 -1.98 6.73 1.67
C GLY A 245 -0.55 6.42 2.13
N ALA A 246 -0.20 5.15 2.40
CA ALA A 246 1.13 4.80 2.90
C ALA A 246 2.29 5.29 2.02
N THR A 247 2.05 5.37 0.70
CA THR A 247 2.99 5.88 -0.30
C THR A 247 2.52 7.21 -0.92
N VAL A 248 1.66 7.98 -0.24
CA VAL A 248 1.13 9.25 -0.75
C VAL A 248 1.21 10.31 0.33
N PRO A 249 1.97 11.41 0.14
CA PRO A 249 1.90 12.55 1.04
C PRO A 249 0.50 13.14 1.01
N GLN A 250 -0.13 13.27 2.18
CA GLN A 250 -1.45 13.87 2.31
C GLN A 250 -1.36 15.38 2.17
N LYS A 251 -2.43 15.99 1.66
CA LYS A 251 -2.61 17.44 1.81
C LYS A 251 -2.98 17.72 3.26
N ASP A 252 -2.45 18.80 3.82
CA ASP A 252 -2.85 19.26 5.15
C ASP A 252 -4.37 19.40 5.20
N ASN A 253 -4.98 18.65 6.13
CA ASN A 253 -6.37 18.84 6.46
C ASN A 253 -6.42 20.04 7.41
N SER A 254 -7.28 21.02 7.14
CA SER A 254 -7.35 22.25 7.93
C SER A 254 -7.78 22.02 9.38
N ALA A 255 -8.44 20.90 9.66
CA ALA A 255 -8.89 20.52 11.00
C ALA A 255 -7.78 19.77 11.75
N THR A 256 -7.41 20.30 12.91
CA THR A 256 -6.51 19.66 13.86
C THR A 256 -7.18 18.45 14.52
N ILE A 257 -6.37 17.49 15.01
CA ILE A 257 -6.92 16.31 15.72
C ILE A 257 -7.76 16.72 16.94
N SER A 258 -7.37 17.80 17.63
CA SER A 258 -8.12 18.33 18.76
C SER A 258 -9.51 18.82 18.38
N GLU A 259 -9.65 19.46 17.21
CA GLU A 259 -10.96 19.87 16.68
C GLU A 259 -11.81 18.66 16.31
N ILE A 260 -11.22 17.65 15.65
CA ILE A 260 -11.91 16.39 15.32
C ILE A 260 -12.48 15.73 16.58
N LEU A 261 -11.68 15.60 17.65
CA LEU A 261 -12.15 14.98 18.89
C LEU A 261 -13.28 15.79 19.55
N LYS A 262 -13.18 17.13 19.51
CA LYS A 262 -14.19 18.03 20.03
C LYS A 262 -15.51 17.93 19.27
N ASP A 263 -15.47 17.92 17.94
CA ASP A 263 -16.65 17.84 17.07
C ASP A 263 -17.37 16.49 17.23
N LEU A 264 -16.60 15.43 17.42
CA LEU A 264 -17.10 14.09 17.74
C LEU A 264 -17.56 13.94 19.20
N LYS A 265 -17.40 14.98 20.03
CA LYS A 265 -17.73 14.99 21.48
C LYS A 265 -17.03 13.89 22.27
N ILE A 266 -15.86 13.45 21.81
CA ILE A 266 -15.03 12.45 22.48
C ILE A 266 -14.23 13.18 23.57
N GLN A 267 -14.39 12.77 24.82
CA GLN A 267 -13.58 13.30 25.91
C GLN A 267 -12.20 12.66 25.85
N GLU A 268 -11.18 13.40 26.28
CA GLU A 268 -9.80 12.90 26.24
C GLU A 268 -9.65 11.60 27.04
N ASN A 269 -10.33 11.51 28.19
CA ASN A 269 -10.34 10.34 29.07
C ASN A 269 -11.02 9.10 28.47
N ASP A 270 -11.73 9.23 27.34
CA ASP A 270 -12.30 8.09 26.62
C ASP A 270 -11.21 7.30 25.86
N LEU A 271 -10.08 7.94 25.58
CA LEU A 271 -8.96 7.37 24.83
C LEU A 271 -7.91 6.74 25.77
N PRO A 272 -7.14 5.73 25.32
CA PRO A 272 -6.00 5.21 26.08
C PRO A 272 -4.95 6.29 26.39
N GLU A 273 -4.31 6.24 27.56
CA GLU A 273 -3.33 7.25 28.00
C GLU A 273 -2.17 7.44 27.00
N SER A 274 -1.67 6.35 26.42
CA SER A 274 -0.62 6.36 25.40
C SER A 274 -1.02 7.17 24.16
N VAL A 275 -2.28 7.01 23.74
CA VAL A 275 -2.87 7.71 22.60
C VAL A 275 -3.05 9.18 22.93
N GLN A 276 -3.61 9.52 24.10
CA GLN A 276 -3.76 10.91 24.55
C GLN A 276 -2.43 11.66 24.48
N LYS A 277 -1.38 11.06 25.05
CA LYS A 277 -0.03 11.63 25.05
C LYS A 277 0.49 11.84 23.61
N LEU A 278 0.38 10.84 22.76
CA LEU A 278 0.85 10.91 21.37
C LEU A 278 0.07 11.94 20.53
N LEU A 279 -1.22 12.14 20.79
CA LEU A 279 -2.04 13.14 20.08
C LEU A 279 -1.66 14.58 20.46
N LYS A 280 -1.15 14.80 21.68
CA LYS A 280 -0.66 16.10 22.17
C LYS A 280 0.74 16.46 21.67
N GLU A 281 1.55 15.47 21.32
CA GLU A 281 2.89 15.71 20.75
C GLU A 281 2.77 16.48 19.43
N LYS A 282 3.45 17.61 19.30
CA LYS A 282 3.66 18.24 17.98
C LYS A 282 4.42 17.23 17.12
N GLU A 283 4.06 17.08 15.84
CA GLU A 283 4.93 16.33 14.95
C GLU A 283 6.26 17.10 14.87
N GLU A 284 7.35 16.52 15.44
CA GLU A 284 8.67 17.14 15.35
C GLU A 284 9.05 17.28 13.87
N GLY A 285 9.52 18.48 13.51
CA GLY A 285 9.76 18.96 12.16
C GLY A 285 10.74 18.11 11.33
N ARG A 286 10.22 17.04 10.74
CA ARG A 286 10.68 16.51 9.43
C ARG A 286 9.59 16.72 8.36
N GLU A 287 8.73 17.70 8.56
CA GLU A 287 7.67 18.06 7.62
C GLU A 287 8.19 18.83 6.39
N SER A 288 9.39 19.41 6.44
CA SER A 288 9.89 20.30 5.38
C SER A 288 10.76 19.67 4.28
N ALA A 289 10.99 18.36 4.30
CA ALA A 289 11.91 17.73 3.34
C ALA A 289 11.23 17.00 2.16
N LEU A 290 9.89 16.97 2.11
CA LEU A 290 9.13 16.24 1.07
C LEU A 290 7.94 17.02 0.48
N TYR A 291 7.88 18.33 0.73
CA TYR A 291 6.97 19.26 0.04
C TYR A 291 7.77 20.21 -0.85
#